data_AF-A0A2S0U7A5-F1
#
_entry.id   AF-A0A2S0U7A5-F1
#
_cell.length_a   1.000
_cell.length_b   1.000
_cell.length_c   1.000
_cell.angle_alpha   90.00
_cell.angle_beta   90.00
_cell.angle_gamma   90.00
#
_symmetry.space_group_name_H-M   'P 1'
#
loop_
_entity.id
_entity.type
_entity.pdbx_description
1 polymer ?
#
loop_
_entity_poly.entity_id
_entity_poly.type
_entity_poly.pdbx_seq_one_letter_code
_entity_poly.pdbx_strand_id
1 'polypeptide(L)'
;MENERERERIKQCLDQELEAVVFHKAEEVIRRTHPHSLKGRMAAWWNRELEISLLPIAGAVMLLLLAGALLVTPKLLTKQQVLHSHSISEVSGKRELIEVWNNVYDREVYERRVAQIEAEN
;
A
#
# COMPACT_ATOMS: atom_id res chain seq x y z
N MET A 1 -53.75 17.14 5.80
CA MET A 1 -54.81 16.76 6.75
C MET A 1 -55.76 15.69 6.20
N GLU A 2 -56.30 15.80 4.99
CA GLU A 2 -57.19 14.75 4.41
C GLU A 2 -56.44 13.44 4.12
N ASN A 3 -55.22 13.54 3.59
CA ASN A 3 -54.35 12.41 3.26
C ASN A 3 -53.90 11.58 4.50
N GLU A 4 -53.78 12.21 5.67
CA GLU A 4 -53.44 11.50 6.92
C GLU A 4 -54.61 10.65 7.43
N ARG A 5 -55.83 11.19 7.35
CA ARG A 5 -57.06 10.47 7.74
C ARG A 5 -57.34 9.30 6.81
N GLU A 6 -57.06 9.45 5.52
CA GLU A 6 -57.19 8.38 4.55
C GLU A 6 -56.16 7.26 4.81
N ARG A 7 -54.91 7.64 5.11
CA ARG A 7 -53.85 6.68 5.48
C ARG A 7 -54.18 5.92 6.76
N GLU A 8 -54.79 6.57 7.76
CA GLU A 8 -55.23 5.94 9.00
C GLU A 8 -56.36 4.93 8.78
N ARG A 9 -57.33 5.24 7.92
CA ARG A 9 -58.43 4.33 7.56
C ARG A 9 -57.92 3.09 6.84
N ILE A 10 -57.03 3.26 5.88
CA ILE A 10 -56.41 2.15 5.14
C ILE A 10 -55.64 1.25 6.10
N LYS A 11 -54.87 1.84 7.02
CA LYS A 11 -54.12 1.09 8.03
C LYS A 11 -55.03 0.26 8.93
N GLN A 12 -56.11 0.84 9.44
CA GLN A 12 -57.08 0.14 10.29
C GLN A 12 -57.73 -1.05 9.57
N CYS A 13 -58.12 -0.89 8.30
CA CYS A 13 -58.68 -1.97 7.51
C CYS A 13 -57.67 -3.12 7.33
N LEU A 14 -56.41 -2.78 7.02
CA LEU A 14 -55.35 -3.75 6.86
C LEU A 14 -55.04 -4.51 8.16
N ASP A 15 -55.00 -3.80 9.29
CA ASP A 15 -54.73 -4.39 10.60
C ASP A 15 -55.84 -5.40 10.98
N GLN A 16 -57.10 -5.13 10.59
CA GLN A 16 -58.23 -6.03 10.79
C GLN A 16 -58.19 -7.27 9.88
N GLU A 17 -57.83 -7.10 8.61
CA GLU A 17 -57.69 -8.21 7.66
C GLU A 17 -56.51 -9.13 8.01
N LEU A 18 -55.43 -8.56 8.53
CA LEU A 18 -54.20 -9.28 8.88
C LEU A 18 -54.17 -9.77 10.33
N GLU A 19 -55.22 -9.54 11.13
CA GLU A 19 -55.28 -9.97 12.54
C GLU A 19 -55.08 -11.49 12.68
N ALA A 20 -55.55 -12.27 11.70
CA ALA A 20 -55.38 -13.72 11.65
C ALA A 20 -54.00 -14.18 11.12
N VAL A 21 -53.18 -13.28 10.57
CA VAL A 21 -51.90 -13.59 9.92
C VAL A 21 -50.75 -13.13 10.80
N VAL A 22 -50.19 -14.05 11.58
CA VAL A 22 -49.03 -13.78 12.44
C VAL A 22 -47.73 -14.02 11.69
N PHE A 23 -47.02 -12.94 11.35
CA PHE A 23 -45.70 -13.01 10.72
C PHE A 23 -44.60 -13.26 11.74
N HIS A 24 -44.18 -14.51 11.89
CA HIS A 24 -43.17 -14.93 12.86
C HIS A 24 -41.73 -14.52 12.51
N LYS A 25 -41.46 -14.14 11.26
CA LYS A 25 -40.12 -13.81 10.74
C LYS A 25 -40.02 -12.40 10.16
N ALA A 26 -40.99 -11.53 10.43
CA ALA A 26 -40.99 -10.15 9.92
C ALA A 26 -39.69 -9.43 10.25
N GLU A 27 -39.20 -9.60 11.47
CA GLU A 27 -37.97 -8.96 11.95
C GLU A 27 -36.70 -9.51 11.28
N GLU A 28 -36.69 -10.80 10.92
CA GLU A 28 -35.58 -11.41 10.17
C GLU A 28 -35.55 -10.92 8.71
N VAL A 29 -36.72 -10.76 8.09
CA VAL A 29 -36.86 -10.23 6.72
C VAL A 29 -36.48 -8.75 6.66
N ILE A 30 -36.94 -7.94 7.63
CA ILE A 30 -36.58 -6.52 7.74
C ILE A 30 -35.08 -6.38 7.98
N ARG A 31 -34.48 -7.20 8.86
CA ARG A 31 -33.03 -7.17 9.11
C ARG A 31 -32.20 -7.51 7.87
N ARG A 32 -32.72 -8.35 6.97
CA ARG A 32 -32.06 -8.69 5.70
C ARG A 32 -32.24 -7.62 4.62
N THR A 33 -33.42 -7.04 4.50
CA THR A 33 -33.76 -6.11 3.41
C THR A 33 -33.46 -4.65 3.72
N HIS A 34 -33.55 -4.26 4.99
CA HIS A 34 -33.29 -2.89 5.47
C HIS A 34 -32.32 -2.92 6.66
N PRO A 35 -31.02 -3.15 6.41
CA PRO A 35 -30.03 -3.19 7.47
C PRO A 35 -29.89 -1.81 8.15
N HIS A 36 -30.28 -1.75 9.43
CA HIS A 36 -30.27 -0.54 10.26
C HIS A 36 -28.87 0.01 10.62
N SER A 37 -27.79 -0.74 10.39
CA SER A 37 -26.44 -0.32 10.76
C SER A 37 -25.59 0.03 9.54
N LEU A 38 -24.78 1.09 9.65
CA LEU A 38 -23.81 1.48 8.62
C LEU A 38 -22.85 0.33 8.26
N LYS A 39 -22.48 -0.49 9.25
CA LYS A 39 -21.71 -1.73 9.03
C LYS A 39 -22.48 -2.75 8.17
N GLY A 40 -23.77 -2.93 8.40
CA GLY A 40 -24.64 -3.79 7.60
C GLY A 40 -24.85 -3.26 6.17
N ARG A 41 -24.88 -1.95 5.98
CA ARG A 41 -24.93 -1.32 4.66
C ARG A 41 -23.63 -1.54 3.88
N MET A 42 -22.47 -1.41 4.51
CA MET A 42 -21.18 -1.73 3.89
C MET A 42 -21.05 -3.23 3.56
N ALA A 43 -21.51 -4.10 4.47
CA ALA A 43 -21.52 -5.54 4.23
C ALA A 43 -22.52 -5.97 3.15
N ALA A 44 -23.63 -5.26 2.98
CA ALA A 44 -24.56 -5.47 1.86
C ALA A 44 -24.02 -4.91 0.54
N TRP A 45 -23.23 -3.83 0.59
CA TRP A 45 -22.55 -3.25 -0.57
C TRP A 45 -21.38 -4.13 -1.04
N TRP A 46 -20.72 -4.80 -0.10
CA TRP A 46 -19.80 -5.89 -0.38
C TRP A 46 -20.61 -7.14 -0.74
N ASN A 47 -21.15 -7.17 -1.96
CA ASN A 47 -21.89 -8.30 -2.47
C ASN A 47 -21.05 -9.58 -2.30
N ARG A 48 -21.52 -10.53 -1.49
CA ARG A 48 -20.81 -11.78 -1.17
C ARG A 48 -20.54 -12.66 -2.40
N GLU A 49 -21.09 -12.33 -3.56
CA GLU A 49 -20.87 -13.01 -4.84
C GLU A 49 -19.65 -12.50 -5.62
N LEU A 50 -19.02 -11.40 -5.19
CA LEU A 50 -17.71 -10.99 -5.72
C LEU A 50 -16.64 -11.82 -5.01
N GLU A 51 -16.38 -13.03 -5.52
CA GLU A 51 -15.14 -13.75 -5.28
C GLU A 51 -13.99 -12.97 -5.93
N ILE A 52 -13.59 -11.86 -5.31
CA ILE A 52 -12.44 -11.11 -5.79
C ILE A 52 -11.24 -11.96 -5.45
N SER A 53 -10.66 -12.61 -6.46
CA SER A 53 -9.40 -13.32 -6.36
C SER A 53 -8.40 -12.43 -5.60
N LEU A 54 -7.92 -12.88 -4.44
CA LEU A 54 -6.99 -12.09 -3.63
C LEU A 54 -5.63 -11.90 -4.34
N LEU A 55 -5.31 -12.78 -5.29
CA LEU A 55 -4.04 -12.82 -5.99
C LEU A 55 -3.73 -11.52 -6.78
N PRO A 56 -4.62 -11.01 -7.65
CA PRO A 56 -4.39 -9.72 -8.33
C PRO A 56 -4.33 -8.53 -7.36
N ILE A 57 -5.12 -8.53 -6.28
CA ILE A 57 -5.10 -7.46 -5.28
C ILE A 57 -3.76 -7.44 -4.55
N ALA A 58 -3.30 -8.61 -4.08
CA ALA A 58 -2.04 -8.74 -3.37
C ALA A 58 -0.86 -8.27 -4.24
N GLY A 59 -0.86 -8.64 -5.54
CA GLY A 59 0.14 -8.18 -6.50
C GLY A 59 0.12 -6.66 -6.67
N ALA A 60 -1.05 -6.06 -6.86
CA ALA A 60 -1.19 -4.61 -7.02
C ALA A 60 -0.73 -3.84 -5.77
N VAL A 61 -1.10 -4.30 -4.58
CA VAL A 61 -0.67 -3.69 -3.31
C VAL A 61 0.85 -3.79 -3.14
N MET A 62 1.44 -4.95 -3.44
CA MET A 62 2.88 -5.14 -3.35
C MET A 62 3.64 -4.21 -4.31
N LEU A 63 3.18 -4.09 -5.55
CA LEU A 63 3.78 -3.16 -6.52
C LEU A 63 3.66 -1.70 -6.08
N LEU A 64 2.53 -1.31 -5.49
CA LEU A 64 2.33 0.06 -4.99
C LEU A 64 3.25 0.35 -3.81
N LEU A 65 3.40 -0.59 -2.88
CA LEU A 65 4.35 -0.49 -1.77
C LEU A 65 5.80 -0.41 -2.27
N LEU A 66 6.16 -1.22 -3.27
CA LEU A 66 7.49 -1.21 -3.87
C LEU A 66 7.78 0.12 -4.56
N ALA A 67 6.83 0.63 -5.34
CA ALA A 67 6.94 1.94 -5.99
C ALA A 67 7.06 3.08 -4.96
N GLY A 68 6.24 3.05 -3.90
CA GLY A 68 6.31 4.01 -2.81
C GLY A 68 7.67 3.96 -2.08
N ALA A 69 8.17 2.76 -1.78
CA ALA A 69 9.47 2.58 -1.15
C ALA A 69 10.61 3.13 -2.03
N LEU A 70 10.55 2.88 -3.35
CA LEU A 70 11.53 3.35 -4.31
C LEU A 70 11.58 4.89 -4.39
N LEU A 71 10.41 5.54 -4.34
CA LEU A 71 10.30 7.00 -4.39
C LEU A 71 10.76 7.67 -3.09
N VAL A 72 10.52 7.03 -1.93
CA VAL A 72 10.87 7.59 -0.61
C VAL A 72 12.33 7.33 -0.23
N THR A 73 12.96 6.29 -0.79
CA THR A 73 14.35 5.93 -0.48
C THR A 73 15.26 5.92 -1.73
N PRO A 74 15.68 7.10 -2.24
CA PRO A 74 16.59 7.16 -3.40
C PRO A 74 17.98 6.57 -3.13
N LYS A 75 18.29 6.20 -1.88
CA LYS A 75 19.64 5.74 -1.45
C LYS A 75 19.84 4.23 -1.50
N LEU A 76 18.82 3.42 -1.76
CA LEU A 76 18.95 1.95 -1.77
C LEU A 76 19.34 1.37 -3.15
N LEU A 77 19.07 2.07 -4.26
CA LEU A 77 19.43 1.59 -5.60
C LEU A 77 20.91 1.81 -5.96
N THR A 78 21.63 2.66 -5.24
CA THR A 78 23.06 2.92 -5.53
C THR A 78 23.99 1.85 -4.97
N LYS A 79 23.48 0.88 -4.19
CA LYS A 79 24.31 -0.18 -3.59
C LYS A 79 24.26 -1.51 -4.37
N GLN A 80 24.02 -1.45 -5.68
CA GLN A 80 24.21 -2.58 -6.58
C GLN A 80 25.36 -2.31 -7.54
N GLN A 81 26.58 -2.35 -7.02
CA GLN A 81 27.78 -2.60 -7.84
C GLN A 81 28.79 -3.37 -6.99
N VAL A 82 28.65 -4.70 -6.95
CA VAL A 82 29.77 -5.64 -7.18
C VAL A 82 29.16 -6.95 -7.70
N LEU A 83 28.61 -6.95 -8.91
CA LEU A 83 28.68 -8.14 -9.74
C LEU A 83 29.59 -7.76 -10.89
N HIS A 84 30.78 -8.37 -10.89
CA HIS A 84 31.82 -8.23 -11.89
C HIS A 84 31.26 -8.05 -13.30
N SER A 85 31.28 -6.83 -13.81
CA SER A 85 31.38 -6.58 -15.24
C SER A 85 32.42 -5.48 -15.45
N HIS A 86 33.50 -5.92 -16.06
CA HIS A 86 34.58 -5.12 -16.58
C HIS A 86 34.04 -4.20 -17.68
N SER A 87 33.89 -2.90 -17.40
CA SER A 87 33.84 -1.90 -18.45
C SER A 87 34.51 -0.61 -18.00
N ILE A 88 35.58 -0.30 -18.72
CA ILE A 88 36.40 0.89 -18.65
C ILE A 88 35.53 2.10 -19.01
N SER A 89 35.47 3.10 -18.13
CA SER A 89 35.07 4.46 -18.48
C SER A 89 35.82 5.45 -17.59
N GLU A 90 36.90 5.93 -18.19
CA GLU A 90 37.60 7.21 -18.03
C GLU A 90 37.04 8.17 -16.98
N VAL A 91 37.69 8.21 -15.82
CA VAL A 91 37.81 9.45 -15.05
C VAL A 91 39.07 10.13 -15.56
N SER A 92 38.87 11.01 -16.54
CA SER A 92 39.85 12.01 -16.96
C SER A 92 40.20 12.89 -15.76
N GLY A 93 41.34 12.58 -15.17
CA GLY A 93 41.85 13.20 -13.95
C GLY A 93 43.05 12.40 -13.48
N LYS A 94 44.15 12.49 -14.25
CA LYS A 94 45.54 12.09 -13.94
C LYS A 94 45.76 11.23 -12.68
N ARG A 95 45.13 10.05 -12.58
CA ARG A 95 45.39 9.08 -11.51
C ARG A 95 46.73 8.41 -11.79
N GLU A 96 47.80 8.99 -11.26
CA GLU A 96 49.13 8.38 -11.30
C GLU A 96 49.24 7.37 -10.15
N LEU A 97 49.36 6.10 -10.51
CA LEU A 97 49.65 5.03 -9.55
C LEU A 97 51.15 5.02 -9.25
N ILE A 98 51.50 4.86 -7.97
CA ILE A 98 52.88 4.72 -7.50
C ILE A 98 53.04 3.39 -6.77
N GLU A 99 54.20 2.76 -6.94
CA GLU A 99 54.56 1.55 -6.22
C GLU A 99 55.45 1.91 -5.03
N VAL A 100 55.01 1.53 -3.83
CA VAL A 100 55.73 1.77 -2.57
C VAL A 100 55.68 0.49 -1.76
N TRP A 101 56.84 -0.08 -1.41
CA TRP A 101 56.94 -1.32 -0.63
C TRP A 101 56.09 -2.47 -1.18
N ASN A 102 56.21 -2.77 -2.48
CA ASN A 102 55.48 -3.84 -3.16
C ASN A 102 53.94 -3.71 -3.06
N ASN A 103 53.44 -2.49 -2.85
CA ASN A 103 52.03 -2.14 -2.86
C ASN A 103 51.80 -0.95 -3.79
N VAL A 104 50.69 -0.96 -4.53
CA VAL A 104 50.35 0.09 -5.49
C VAL A 104 49.31 1.03 -4.88
N TYR A 105 49.62 2.31 -4.83
CA TYR A 105 48.77 3.36 -4.28
C TYR A 105 48.45 4.43 -5.32
N ASP A 106 47.32 5.10 -5.13
CA ASP A 106 47.03 6.35 -5.85
C ASP A 106 47.92 7.47 -5.25
N ARG A 107 48.65 8.19 -6.11
CA ARG A 107 49.62 9.20 -5.68
C ARG A 107 48.99 10.26 -4.78
N GLU A 108 47.83 10.81 -5.15
CA GLU A 108 47.23 11.92 -4.40
C GLU A 108 46.81 11.48 -2.99
N VAL A 109 46.34 10.24 -2.87
CA VAL A 109 45.95 9.64 -1.59
C VAL A 109 47.16 9.38 -0.71
N TYR A 110 48.24 8.87 -1.31
CA TYR A 110 49.50 8.60 -0.61
C TYR A 110 50.13 9.89 -0.07
N GLU A 111 50.32 10.89 -0.93
CA GLU A 111 50.93 12.18 -0.54
C GLU A 111 50.11 12.89 0.55
N ARG A 112 48.78 12.90 0.45
CA ARG A 112 47.91 13.48 1.47
C ARG A 112 48.07 12.79 2.83
N ARG A 113 48.17 11.46 2.84
CA ARG A 113 48.37 10.68 4.07
C ARG A 113 49.74 10.98 4.68
N VAL A 114 50.79 11.06 3.87
CA VAL A 114 52.14 11.41 4.35
C VAL A 114 52.16 12.80 4.97
N ALA A 115 51.60 13.81 4.29
CA ALA A 115 51.54 15.18 4.80
C ALA A 115 50.76 15.30 6.13
N GLN A 116 49.72 14.48 6.33
CA GLN A 116 49.00 14.41 7.60
C GLN A 116 49.87 13.86 8.73
N ILE A 117 50.64 12.80 8.47
CA ILE A 117 51.54 12.19 9.44
C ILE A 117 52.69 13.15 9.79
N GLU A 118 53.22 13.87 8.80
CA GLU A 118 54.28 14.87 9.02
C GLU A 118 53.79 16.09 9.80
N ALA A 119 52.51 16.48 9.65
CA ALA A 119 51.94 17.59 10.42
C ALA A 119 51.59 17.20 11.87
N GLU A 120 51.48 15.91 12.17
CA GLU A 120 51.17 15.38 13.50
C GLU A 120 52.45 15.12 14.35
N ASN A 121 53.64 15.25 13.75
CA ASN A 121 54.93 14.96 14.37
C ASN A 121 55.86 16.18 14.44
#